data_AF-A0A075AV44-F1
#
_entry.id   AF-A0A075AV44-F1
#
_cell.length_a   1.000
_cell.length_b   1.000
_cell.length_c   1.000
_cell.angle_alpha   90.00
_cell.angle_beta   90.00
_cell.angle_gamma   90.00
#
_symmetry.space_group_name_H-M   'P 1'
#
loop_
_entity.id
_entity.type
_entity.pdbx_description
1 polymer ?
#
loop_
_entity_poly.entity_id
_entity_poly.type
_entity_poly.pdbx_seq_one_letter_code
_entity_poly.pdbx_strand_id
1 'polypeptide(L)'
;MKVPVVFCIFVSFSIAAKLGITVKQFVSAVQKACKIFGPNERLGQDHILELKKIAPELQFRLPTDNELKDKALGLKSAIGSEDVFTSKEEFVAFLSNVLYESWCLTQKEEIRCRHDPKGCEAQPEYNKKYWGRGYIQVTTKDNYKSFSDAVKDPNIMTNPSLVASEKYAWVSAIQFWKKGNARSKATNCGQALMIVNPPECKASDKTNFKDYQTYYQFAPPYRLKLAQVLATEFGAKDGSSESKAACPQMALSIEQGWNDHCAVPEHRNRSPTCKK
;
A
#
# COMPACT_ATOMS: atom_id res chain seq x y z
N MET A 1 36.33 45.16 2.88
CA MET A 1 36.10 43.80 2.37
C MET A 1 34.77 43.30 2.91
N LYS A 2 33.76 43.10 2.05
CA LYS A 2 32.48 42.47 2.43
C LYS A 2 32.53 41.02 1.99
N VAL A 3 32.44 40.09 2.94
CA VAL A 3 32.30 38.65 2.67
C VAL A 3 30.93 38.41 2.07
N PRO A 4 30.79 37.72 0.92
CA PRO A 4 29.48 37.45 0.37
C PRO A 4 28.81 36.37 1.23
N VAL A 5 27.61 36.70 1.71
CA VAL A 5 26.70 35.75 2.36
C VAL A 5 26.32 34.70 1.31
N VAL A 6 26.81 33.47 1.50
CA VAL A 6 26.36 32.30 0.74
C VAL A 6 24.89 32.08 1.11
N PHE A 7 23.99 32.48 0.22
CA PHE A 7 22.61 32.01 0.26
C PHE A 7 22.67 30.48 0.06
N CYS A 8 22.53 29.72 1.15
CA CYS A 8 22.17 28.32 1.07
C CYS A 8 20.81 28.23 0.38
N ILE A 9 20.82 28.07 -0.94
CA ILE A 9 19.66 27.61 -1.68
C ILE A 9 19.37 26.22 -1.09
N PHE A 10 18.36 26.14 -0.22
CA PHE A 10 17.76 24.87 0.15
C PHE A 10 17.23 24.27 -1.13
N VAL A 11 18.03 23.42 -1.79
CA VAL A 11 17.55 22.60 -2.89
C VAL A 11 16.49 21.72 -2.27
N SER A 12 15.23 22.06 -2.49
CA SER A 12 14.10 21.23 -2.11
C SER A 12 14.27 19.92 -2.89
N PHE A 13 14.73 18.88 -2.20
CA PHE A 13 14.86 17.56 -2.81
C PHE A 13 13.46 17.07 -3.20
N SER A 14 13.17 17.09 -4.49
CA SER A 14 11.93 16.55 -5.03
C SER A 14 12.03 15.03 -5.17
N ILE A 15 10.99 14.32 -4.75
CA ILE A 15 10.85 12.86 -4.93
C ILE A 15 10.40 12.57 -6.36
N ALA A 16 9.49 13.40 -6.88
CA ALA A 16 9.03 13.40 -8.27
C ALA A 16 9.21 14.82 -8.83
N ALA A 17 10.37 15.08 -9.44
CA ALA A 17 10.79 16.43 -9.85
C ALA A 17 9.76 17.12 -10.77
N LYS A 18 9.18 16.39 -11.72
CA LYS A 18 8.14 16.92 -12.61
C LYS A 18 6.84 17.31 -11.92
N LEU A 19 6.54 16.68 -10.79
CA LEU A 19 5.33 16.95 -10.01
C LEU A 19 5.55 18.02 -8.93
N GLY A 20 6.80 18.46 -8.72
CA GLY A 20 7.16 19.41 -7.67
C GLY A 20 7.00 18.87 -6.24
N ILE A 21 6.83 17.56 -6.06
CA ILE A 21 6.60 16.95 -4.75
C ILE A 21 7.92 16.85 -4.00
N THR A 22 8.04 17.61 -2.91
CA THR A 22 9.24 17.63 -2.06
C THR A 22 9.24 16.51 -1.02
N VAL A 23 10.42 16.15 -0.49
CA VAL A 23 10.54 15.23 0.66
C VAL A 23 9.70 15.71 1.84
N LYS A 24 9.74 17.01 2.17
CA LYS A 24 8.96 17.60 3.27
C LYS A 24 7.46 17.42 3.06
N GLN A 25 6.98 17.67 1.85
CA GLN A 25 5.57 17.52 1.50
C GLN A 25 5.13 16.07 1.58
N PHE A 26 5.94 15.12 1.07
CA PHE A 26 5.66 13.69 1.19
C PHE A 26 5.57 13.23 2.64
N VAL A 27 6.55 13.60 3.49
CA VAL A 27 6.55 13.24 4.91
C VAL A 27 5.25 13.73 5.56
N SER A 28 4.91 15.01 5.40
CA SER A 28 3.70 15.58 5.99
C SER A 28 2.43 14.91 5.45
N ALA A 29 2.34 14.68 4.14
CA ALA A 29 1.19 14.07 3.49
C ALA A 29 0.97 12.63 3.98
N VAL A 30 2.03 11.82 3.99
CA VAL A 30 1.95 10.41 4.44
C VAL A 30 1.64 10.35 5.93
N GLN A 31 2.21 11.22 6.77
CA GLN A 31 1.83 11.25 8.20
C GLN A 31 0.34 11.53 8.40
N LYS A 32 -0.21 12.53 7.70
CA LYS A 32 -1.63 12.89 7.81
C LYS A 32 -2.52 11.77 7.28
N ALA A 33 -2.19 11.21 6.12
CA ALA A 33 -2.92 10.10 5.53
C ALA A 33 -2.90 8.88 6.46
N CYS A 34 -1.74 8.54 7.03
CA CYS A 34 -1.59 7.37 7.88
C CYS A 34 -2.24 7.46 9.25
N LYS A 35 -2.60 8.66 9.73
CA LYS A 35 -3.40 8.81 10.96
C LYS A 35 -4.79 8.16 10.86
N ILE A 36 -5.29 7.88 9.66
CA ILE A 36 -6.54 7.12 9.49
C ILE A 36 -6.36 5.62 9.81
N PHE A 37 -5.11 5.15 9.87
CA PHE A 37 -4.73 3.88 10.48
C PHE A 37 -4.34 4.20 11.93
N GLY A 38 -5.29 4.16 12.85
CA GLY A 38 -5.04 4.54 14.25
C GLY A 38 -5.59 3.49 15.21
N PRO A 39 -5.03 3.34 16.42
CA PRO A 39 -5.55 2.43 17.45
C PRO A 39 -6.95 2.82 17.97
N ASN A 40 -7.54 3.89 17.46
CA ASN A 40 -8.93 4.30 17.69
C ASN A 40 -9.82 4.14 16.44
N GLU A 41 -9.24 3.69 15.33
CA GLU A 41 -9.90 3.39 14.06
C GLU A 41 -10.07 1.88 13.96
N ARG A 42 -11.15 1.40 13.37
CA ARG A 42 -11.53 -0.04 13.41
C ARG A 42 -10.48 -0.99 12.81
N LEU A 43 -9.70 -0.52 11.83
CA LEU A 43 -8.56 -1.27 11.27
C LEU A 43 -7.35 -1.33 12.21
N GLY A 44 -7.23 -0.34 13.10
CA GLY A 44 -6.21 -0.22 14.12
C GLY A 44 -6.57 -0.83 15.49
N GLN A 45 -7.84 -0.79 15.86
CA GLN A 45 -8.34 -1.25 17.16
C GLN A 45 -8.22 -2.77 17.29
N ASP A 46 -8.72 -3.53 16.33
CA ASP A 46 -8.97 -4.93 16.64
C ASP A 46 -8.02 -5.92 15.96
N HIS A 47 -7.51 -5.61 14.76
CA HIS A 47 -6.57 -6.49 14.07
C HIS A 47 -5.19 -6.45 14.76
N ILE A 48 -4.80 -5.27 15.25
CA ILE A 48 -3.50 -5.03 15.91
C ILE A 48 -3.50 -5.44 17.37
N LEU A 49 -4.59 -5.25 18.12
CA LEU A 49 -4.63 -5.68 19.53
C LEU A 49 -4.54 -7.20 19.69
N GLU A 50 -5.01 -7.95 18.69
CA GLU A 50 -5.02 -9.41 18.76
C GLU A 50 -3.82 -10.03 18.09
N LEU A 51 -3.31 -9.40 17.00
CA LEU A 51 -1.93 -9.63 16.59
C LEU A 51 -0.99 -9.36 17.77
N LYS A 52 -1.20 -8.32 18.59
CA LYS A 52 -0.37 -8.06 19.77
C LYS A 52 -0.40 -9.18 20.81
N LYS A 53 -1.50 -9.92 20.95
CA LYS A 53 -1.58 -11.07 21.88
C LYS A 53 -0.74 -12.26 21.42
N ILE A 54 -0.55 -12.42 20.12
CA ILE A 54 0.08 -13.60 19.50
C ILE A 54 1.48 -13.27 18.94
N ALA A 55 1.71 -12.00 18.61
CA ALA A 55 2.86 -11.40 17.95
C ALA A 55 3.01 -9.93 18.39
N PRO A 56 3.44 -9.65 19.64
CA PRO A 56 3.56 -8.30 20.18
C PRO A 56 4.48 -7.38 19.37
N GLU A 57 5.37 -7.93 18.55
CA GLU A 57 6.21 -7.22 17.59
C GLU A 57 5.46 -6.72 16.36
N LEU A 58 4.29 -7.29 16.05
CA LEU A 58 3.45 -6.95 14.90
C LEU A 58 2.40 -5.87 15.22
N GLN A 59 2.79 -4.87 16.01
CA GLN A 59 1.94 -3.73 16.31
C GLN A 59 2.04 -2.66 15.22
N PHE A 60 0.88 -2.19 14.76
CA PHE A 60 0.87 -0.97 13.97
C PHE A 60 1.36 0.20 14.83
N ARG A 61 2.27 0.96 14.26
CA ARG A 61 2.65 2.27 14.75
C ARG A 61 2.73 3.21 13.57
N LEU A 62 2.47 4.49 13.82
CA LEU A 62 2.72 5.49 12.80
C LEU A 62 4.24 5.55 12.53
N PRO A 63 4.66 5.60 11.26
CA PRO A 63 6.06 5.82 10.92
C PRO A 63 6.49 7.22 11.38
N THR A 64 7.69 7.31 11.92
CA THR A 64 8.31 8.58 12.34
C THR A 64 8.68 9.44 11.14
N ASP A 65 8.86 10.75 11.36
CA ASP A 65 9.35 11.67 10.33
C ASP A 65 10.63 11.18 9.66
N ASN A 66 11.58 10.64 10.44
CA ASN A 66 12.86 10.18 9.89
C ASN A 66 12.68 8.94 9.03
N GLU A 67 11.86 7.98 9.45
CA GLU A 67 11.54 6.83 8.62
C GLU A 67 10.88 7.25 7.31
N LEU A 68 9.96 8.21 7.36
CA LEU A 68 9.30 8.72 6.15
C LEU A 68 10.24 9.51 5.25
N LYS A 69 11.25 10.20 5.80
CA LYS A 69 12.33 10.79 4.99
C LYS A 69 13.11 9.70 4.27
N ASP A 70 13.46 8.62 4.95
CA ASP A 70 14.15 7.49 4.33
C ASP A 70 13.27 6.82 3.25
N LYS A 71 11.96 6.68 3.50
CA LYS A 71 10.99 6.19 2.52
C LYS A 71 10.92 7.09 1.30
N ALA A 72 10.87 8.41 1.50
CA ALA A 72 10.88 9.39 0.43
C ALA A 72 12.14 9.27 -0.45
N LEU A 73 13.30 9.10 0.17
CA LEU A 73 14.57 8.92 -0.55
C LEU A 73 14.62 7.58 -1.30
N GLY A 74 14.11 6.50 -0.69
CA GLY A 74 13.97 5.19 -1.33
C GLY A 74 13.06 5.24 -2.56
N LEU A 75 11.88 5.85 -2.43
CA LEU A 75 10.95 6.08 -3.55
C LEU A 75 11.59 6.92 -4.66
N LYS A 76 12.26 8.03 -4.30
CA LYS A 76 13.00 8.86 -5.25
C LYS A 76 14.05 8.02 -6.01
N SER A 77 14.80 7.19 -5.30
CA SER A 77 15.81 6.32 -5.91
C SER A 77 15.18 5.27 -6.83
N ALA A 78 14.00 4.76 -6.51
CA ALA A 78 13.30 3.78 -7.34
C ALA A 78 12.65 4.40 -8.59
N ILE A 79 12.20 5.65 -8.51
CA ILE A 79 11.76 6.45 -9.67
C ILE A 79 12.95 6.75 -10.59
N GLY A 80 14.11 7.07 -10.01
CA GLY A 80 15.33 7.38 -10.77
C GLY A 80 15.18 8.66 -11.61
N SER A 81 15.66 8.61 -12.85
CA SER A 81 15.52 9.70 -13.83
C SER A 81 14.30 9.54 -14.74
N GLU A 82 13.42 8.58 -14.45
CA GLU A 82 12.30 8.24 -15.31
C GLU A 82 11.06 9.09 -15.02
N ASP A 83 10.26 9.33 -16.06
CA ASP A 83 8.91 9.87 -15.93
C ASP A 83 7.95 8.75 -15.55
N VAL A 84 7.97 8.30 -14.30
CA VAL A 84 7.03 7.25 -13.85
C VAL A 84 5.61 7.80 -13.81
N PHE A 85 5.43 8.99 -13.21
CA PHE A 85 4.14 9.62 -13.01
C PHE A 85 3.99 10.86 -13.90
N THR A 86 2.81 11.00 -14.51
CA THR A 86 2.47 12.10 -15.43
C THR A 86 1.64 13.19 -14.78
N SER A 87 0.98 12.90 -13.66
CA SER A 87 0.20 13.87 -12.88
C SER A 87 0.28 13.60 -11.38
N LYS A 88 -0.16 14.56 -10.57
CA LYS A 88 -0.26 14.36 -9.12
C LYS A 88 -1.38 13.40 -8.77
N GLU A 89 -2.45 13.36 -9.57
CA GLU A 89 -3.56 12.40 -9.45
C GLU A 89 -3.06 10.96 -9.62
N GLU A 90 -2.19 10.71 -10.61
CA GLU A 90 -1.58 9.39 -10.81
C GLU A 90 -0.69 9.02 -9.61
N PHE A 91 0.08 9.97 -9.09
CA PHE A 91 0.90 9.74 -7.90
C PHE A 91 0.07 9.45 -6.65
N VAL A 92 -1.06 10.14 -6.47
CA VAL A 92 -2.03 9.89 -5.39
C VAL A 92 -2.61 8.49 -5.52
N ALA A 93 -3.02 8.09 -6.72
CA ALA A 93 -3.59 6.77 -6.99
C ALA A 93 -2.60 5.63 -6.68
N PHE A 94 -1.33 5.80 -7.06
CA PHE A 94 -0.24 4.90 -6.70
C PHE A 94 -0.02 4.83 -5.20
N LEU A 95 0.18 6.00 -4.57
CA LEU A 95 0.60 6.06 -3.18
C LEU A 95 -0.50 5.60 -2.23
N SER A 96 -1.78 5.90 -2.49
CA SER A 96 -2.88 5.43 -1.64
C SER A 96 -2.98 3.90 -1.59
N ASN A 97 -2.77 3.22 -2.73
CA ASN A 97 -2.75 1.75 -2.79
C ASN A 97 -1.52 1.22 -2.05
N VAL A 98 -0.33 1.75 -2.34
CA VAL A 98 0.92 1.34 -1.67
C VAL A 98 0.83 1.52 -0.15
N LEU A 99 0.31 2.65 0.33
CA LEU A 99 0.14 2.88 1.77
C LEU A 99 -0.80 1.84 2.41
N TYR A 100 -1.85 1.42 1.70
CA TYR A 100 -2.73 0.38 2.20
C TYR A 100 -2.04 -0.99 2.25
N GLU A 101 -1.44 -1.42 1.14
CA GLU A 101 -0.78 -2.75 1.01
C GLU A 101 0.36 -2.96 2.02
N SER A 102 1.01 -1.87 2.42
CA SER A 102 2.20 -1.90 3.27
C SER A 102 1.96 -1.46 4.70
N TRP A 103 0.72 -1.21 5.06
CA TRP A 103 0.36 -0.66 6.36
C TRP A 103 1.17 0.60 6.68
N CYS A 104 1.02 1.61 5.81
CA CYS A 104 1.74 2.87 5.90
C CYS A 104 3.26 2.72 5.85
N LEU A 105 3.75 1.89 4.92
CA LEU A 105 5.18 1.66 4.66
C LEU A 105 5.94 1.02 5.84
N THR A 106 5.21 0.51 6.84
CA THR A 106 5.80 -0.14 8.02
C THR A 106 6.07 -1.62 7.77
N GLN A 107 5.32 -2.25 6.87
CA GLN A 107 5.46 -3.67 6.54
C GLN A 107 5.96 -3.86 5.12
N LYS A 108 6.87 -4.82 4.96
CA LYS A 108 7.47 -5.22 3.68
C LYS A 108 7.29 -6.71 3.38
N GLU A 109 6.54 -7.40 4.23
CA GLU A 109 6.25 -8.82 4.11
C GLU A 109 4.89 -9.08 4.74
N GLU A 110 4.14 -9.99 4.14
CA GLU A 110 2.84 -10.42 4.62
C GLU A 110 2.95 -10.83 6.10
N ILE A 111 2.18 -10.15 6.95
CA ILE A 111 2.26 -10.29 8.40
C ILE A 111 2.00 -11.73 8.83
N ARG A 112 0.98 -12.36 8.24
CA ARG A 112 0.63 -13.76 8.50
C ARG A 112 1.81 -14.69 8.23
N CYS A 113 2.55 -14.50 7.14
CA CYS A 113 3.66 -15.37 6.77
C CYS A 113 4.94 -15.13 7.57
N ARG A 114 5.14 -13.94 8.13
CA ARG A 114 6.21 -13.74 9.13
C ARG A 114 5.91 -14.49 10.43
N HIS A 115 4.65 -14.53 10.82
CA HIS A 115 4.22 -15.19 12.05
C HIS A 115 4.15 -16.72 11.90
N ASP A 116 3.56 -17.20 10.79
CA ASP A 116 3.44 -18.62 10.46
C ASP A 116 4.02 -18.92 9.06
N PRO A 117 5.36 -18.96 8.93
CA PRO A 117 6.00 -19.27 7.65
C PRO A 117 5.60 -20.65 7.13
N LYS A 118 5.45 -21.65 8.01
CA LYS A 118 5.08 -23.03 7.61
C LYS A 118 3.67 -23.10 7.04
N GLY A 119 2.72 -22.38 7.65
CA GLY A 119 1.36 -22.29 7.13
C GLY A 119 1.29 -21.59 5.76
N CYS A 120 2.21 -20.65 5.50
CA CYS A 120 2.38 -20.03 4.19
C CYS A 120 3.11 -20.94 3.18
N GLU A 121 4.11 -21.69 3.61
CA GLU A 121 4.80 -22.69 2.78
C GLU A 121 3.84 -23.77 2.26
N ALA A 122 2.83 -24.10 3.05
CA ALA A 122 1.77 -25.05 2.69
C ALA A 122 0.72 -24.48 1.71
N GLN A 123 0.68 -23.16 1.48
CA GLN A 123 -0.27 -22.57 0.54
C GLN A 123 0.19 -22.84 -0.91
N PRO A 124 -0.65 -23.49 -1.75
CA PRO A 124 -0.29 -23.81 -3.13
C PRO A 124 0.08 -22.57 -3.96
N GLU A 125 -0.63 -21.45 -3.77
CA GLU A 125 -0.43 -20.20 -4.51
C GLU A 125 0.94 -19.57 -4.25
N TYR A 126 1.50 -19.77 -3.05
CA TYR A 126 2.81 -19.22 -2.69
C TYR A 126 3.95 -20.08 -3.19
N ASN A 127 3.69 -21.29 -3.70
CA ASN A 127 4.71 -22.21 -4.17
C ASN A 127 5.91 -22.25 -3.20
N LYS A 128 5.58 -22.55 -1.94
CA LYS A 128 6.46 -22.57 -0.76
C LYS A 128 6.95 -21.21 -0.27
N LYS A 129 7.36 -20.26 -1.12
CA LYS A 129 8.14 -19.09 -0.65
C LYS A 129 7.79 -17.73 -1.25
N TYR A 130 6.79 -17.67 -2.11
CA TYR A 130 6.42 -16.47 -2.89
C TYR A 130 5.15 -15.79 -2.36
N TRP A 131 5.04 -15.68 -1.02
CA TRP A 131 4.03 -14.85 -0.37
C TRP A 131 4.33 -13.35 -0.50
N GLY A 132 3.41 -12.50 -0.04
CA GLY A 132 3.48 -11.05 -0.24
C GLY A 132 4.74 -10.40 0.33
N ARG A 133 5.48 -9.65 -0.52
CA ARG A 133 6.63 -8.82 -0.10
C ARG A 133 6.73 -7.49 -0.85
N GLY A 134 7.48 -6.57 -0.25
CA GLY A 134 7.65 -5.20 -0.73
C GLY A 134 6.43 -4.33 -0.46
N TYR A 135 6.48 -3.10 -0.94
CA TYR A 135 5.43 -2.11 -0.62
C TYR A 135 4.12 -2.28 -1.38
N ILE A 136 4.13 -3.08 -2.45
CA ILE A 136 2.94 -3.46 -3.22
C ILE A 136 2.55 -4.93 -3.03
N GLN A 137 3.17 -5.64 -2.07
CA GLN A 137 2.89 -7.06 -1.78
C GLN A 137 2.97 -7.98 -3.02
N VAL A 138 4.12 -7.99 -3.70
CA VAL A 138 4.38 -8.95 -4.81
C VAL A 138 4.15 -10.37 -4.29
N THR A 139 3.24 -11.08 -4.94
CA THR A 139 2.74 -12.39 -4.50
C THR A 139 2.64 -13.34 -5.70
N THR A 140 2.88 -14.63 -5.49
CA THR A 140 2.97 -15.74 -6.47
C THR A 140 4.29 -15.83 -7.23
N LYS A 141 4.72 -17.06 -7.56
CA LYS A 141 5.98 -17.33 -8.26
C LYS A 141 6.11 -16.57 -9.59
N ASP A 142 5.03 -16.43 -10.35
CA ASP A 142 5.06 -15.80 -11.68
C ASP A 142 5.28 -14.30 -11.58
N ASN A 143 4.71 -13.63 -10.58
CA ASN A 143 4.96 -12.21 -10.35
C ASN A 143 6.39 -11.97 -9.85
N TYR A 144 6.92 -12.84 -8.98
CA TYR A 144 8.34 -12.79 -8.60
C TYR A 144 9.26 -13.01 -9.80
N LYS A 145 8.94 -13.95 -10.70
CA LYS A 145 9.70 -14.19 -11.94
C LYS A 145 9.70 -12.96 -12.81
N SER A 146 8.52 -12.38 -13.05
CA SER A 146 8.43 -11.17 -13.85
C SER A 146 9.16 -9.99 -13.22
N PHE A 147 9.14 -9.85 -11.89
CA PHE A 147 9.87 -8.81 -11.20
C PHE A 147 11.39 -9.03 -11.32
N SER A 148 11.85 -10.25 -11.07
CA SER A 148 13.24 -10.70 -11.23
C SER A 148 13.77 -10.39 -12.63
N ASP A 149 12.98 -10.67 -13.67
CA ASP A 149 13.34 -10.36 -15.05
C ASP A 149 13.42 -8.85 -15.31
N ALA A 150 12.44 -8.09 -14.80
CA ALA A 150 12.38 -6.64 -14.98
C ALA A 150 13.58 -5.92 -14.35
N VAL A 151 14.05 -6.38 -13.19
CA VAL A 151 15.24 -5.81 -12.51
C VAL A 151 16.54 -6.54 -12.84
N LYS A 152 16.48 -7.57 -13.70
CA LYS A 152 17.61 -8.42 -14.12
C LYS A 152 18.40 -9.00 -12.94
N ASP A 153 17.70 -9.42 -11.88
CA ASP A 153 18.30 -10.06 -10.71
C ASP A 153 17.69 -11.46 -10.49
N PRO A 154 18.31 -12.53 -10.99
CA PRO A 154 17.81 -13.89 -10.83
C PRO A 154 17.85 -14.38 -9.37
N ASN A 155 18.60 -13.72 -8.48
CA ASN A 155 18.68 -14.10 -7.07
C ASN A 155 17.34 -13.93 -6.35
N ILE A 156 16.42 -13.12 -6.88
CA ILE A 156 15.06 -12.98 -6.33
C ILE A 156 14.29 -14.32 -6.39
N MET A 157 14.57 -15.17 -7.39
CA MET A 157 13.90 -16.47 -7.51
C MET A 157 14.45 -17.51 -6.53
N THR A 158 15.74 -17.44 -6.20
CA THR A 158 16.35 -18.32 -5.21
C THR A 158 16.12 -17.80 -3.79
N ASN A 159 16.18 -16.49 -3.60
CA ASN A 159 16.00 -15.78 -2.35
C ASN A 159 14.92 -14.68 -2.45
N PRO A 160 13.62 -15.02 -2.36
CA PRO A 160 12.53 -14.04 -2.49
C PRO A 160 12.47 -13.03 -1.33
N SER A 161 13.12 -13.30 -0.19
CA SER A 161 13.23 -12.34 0.93
C SER A 161 13.90 -11.02 0.52
N LEU A 162 14.70 -11.03 -0.56
CA LEU A 162 15.30 -9.83 -1.12
C LEU A 162 14.25 -8.75 -1.43
N VAL A 163 13.03 -9.13 -1.82
CA VAL A 163 11.95 -8.18 -2.13
C VAL A 163 11.50 -7.37 -0.90
N ALA A 164 11.75 -7.87 0.32
CA ALA A 164 11.49 -7.14 1.56
C ALA A 164 12.64 -6.17 1.96
N SER A 165 13.75 -6.13 1.21
CA SER A 165 14.77 -5.10 1.36
C SER A 165 14.21 -3.72 0.98
N GLU A 166 14.76 -2.64 1.56
CA GLU A 166 14.24 -1.30 1.30
C GLU A 166 14.28 -0.91 -0.18
N LYS A 167 15.39 -1.27 -0.86
CA LYS A 167 15.56 -1.05 -2.30
C LYS A 167 14.48 -1.78 -3.09
N TYR A 168 14.38 -3.10 -2.94
CA TYR A 168 13.46 -3.87 -3.77
C TYR A 168 12.00 -3.69 -3.38
N ALA A 169 11.69 -3.25 -2.16
CA ALA A 169 10.32 -2.92 -1.77
C ALA A 169 9.76 -1.73 -2.57
N TRP A 170 10.57 -0.70 -2.83
CA TRP A 170 10.17 0.42 -3.69
C TRP A 170 10.28 0.09 -5.18
N VAL A 171 11.36 -0.57 -5.59
CA VAL A 171 11.54 -0.94 -7.00
C VAL A 171 10.42 -1.88 -7.46
N SER A 172 9.95 -2.80 -6.62
CA SER A 172 8.82 -3.66 -6.98
C SER A 172 7.52 -2.88 -7.13
N ALA A 173 7.23 -1.91 -6.26
CA ALA A 173 6.07 -1.03 -6.39
C ALA A 173 6.12 -0.20 -7.69
N ILE A 174 7.26 0.38 -8.02
CA ILE A 174 7.44 1.17 -9.26
C ILE A 174 7.38 0.26 -10.51
N GLN A 175 8.01 -0.91 -10.49
CA GLN A 175 7.95 -1.85 -11.60
C GLN A 175 6.54 -2.37 -11.82
N PHE A 176 5.79 -2.66 -10.74
CA PHE A 176 4.37 -3.02 -10.84
C PHE A 176 3.57 -1.88 -11.49
N TRP A 177 3.77 -0.64 -11.06
CA TRP A 177 3.08 0.53 -11.62
C TRP A 177 3.41 0.77 -13.10
N LYS A 178 4.67 0.52 -13.50
CA LYS A 178 5.11 0.64 -14.90
C LYS A 178 4.63 -0.53 -15.77
N LYS A 179 4.50 -1.73 -15.20
CA LYS A 179 4.20 -2.97 -15.93
C LYS A 179 2.71 -3.05 -16.22
N GLY A 180 2.37 -3.23 -17.49
CA GLY A 180 0.98 -3.37 -17.94
C GLY A 180 0.26 -2.03 -17.96
N ASN A 181 -0.96 -2.03 -18.47
CA ASN A 181 -1.79 -0.85 -18.74
C ASN A 181 -2.17 0.00 -17.50
N ALA A 182 -1.47 -0.13 -16.36
CA ALA A 182 -1.69 0.64 -15.15
C ALA A 182 -1.42 2.12 -15.35
N ARG A 183 -0.25 2.47 -15.90
CA ARG A 183 0.13 3.85 -16.23
C ARG A 183 -0.87 4.58 -17.15
N SER A 184 -1.52 3.86 -18.06
CA SER A 184 -2.47 4.45 -19.02
C SER A 184 -3.93 4.40 -18.56
N LYS A 185 -4.26 3.74 -17.44
CA LYS A 185 -5.65 3.52 -17.01
C LYS A 185 -5.95 3.96 -15.57
N ALA A 186 -4.95 4.17 -14.72
CA ALA A 186 -5.16 4.50 -13.31
C ALA A 186 -4.83 5.95 -12.99
N THR A 187 -5.74 6.87 -13.31
CA THR A 187 -5.64 8.29 -12.91
C THR A 187 -6.34 8.58 -11.59
N ASN A 188 -6.94 7.57 -10.97
CA ASN A 188 -7.57 7.66 -9.65
C ASN A 188 -7.42 6.35 -8.87
N CYS A 189 -7.70 6.43 -7.56
CA CYS A 189 -7.49 5.33 -6.64
C CYS A 189 -8.33 4.08 -6.96
N GLY A 190 -9.55 4.24 -7.45
CA GLY A 190 -10.44 3.11 -7.80
C GLY A 190 -9.95 2.33 -9.01
N GLN A 191 -9.53 3.04 -10.06
CA GLN A 191 -8.90 2.40 -11.22
C GLN A 191 -7.60 1.69 -10.85
N ALA A 192 -6.79 2.30 -9.98
CA ALA A 192 -5.58 1.66 -9.46
C ALA A 192 -5.91 0.37 -8.70
N LEU A 193 -6.94 0.38 -7.85
CA LEU A 193 -7.36 -0.82 -7.12
C LEU A 193 -7.87 -1.92 -8.04
N MET A 194 -8.57 -1.58 -9.13
CA MET A 194 -8.99 -2.54 -10.15
C MET A 194 -7.83 -3.24 -10.87
N ILE A 195 -6.61 -2.71 -10.74
CA ILE A 195 -5.38 -3.33 -11.27
C ILE A 195 -4.64 -4.09 -10.18
N VAL A 196 -4.58 -3.54 -8.96
CA VAL A 196 -3.91 -4.16 -7.81
C VAL A 196 -4.66 -5.40 -7.33
N ASN A 197 -5.96 -5.27 -7.07
CA ASN A 197 -6.80 -6.34 -6.54
C ASN A 197 -8.28 -6.17 -6.95
N PRO A 198 -8.63 -6.38 -8.24
CA PRO A 198 -9.99 -6.21 -8.74
C PRO A 198 -11.11 -6.95 -7.96
N PRO A 199 -10.88 -8.14 -7.35
CA PRO A 199 -11.86 -8.76 -6.47
C PRO A 199 -12.39 -7.85 -5.34
N GLU A 200 -11.60 -6.92 -4.80
CA GLU A 200 -12.04 -6.02 -3.72
C GLU A 200 -13.14 -5.04 -4.15
N CYS A 201 -13.32 -4.81 -5.45
CA CYS A 201 -14.32 -3.89 -5.98
C CYS A 201 -15.67 -4.55 -6.27
N LYS A 202 -15.78 -5.87 -6.05
CA LYS A 202 -17.04 -6.61 -6.16
C LYS A 202 -17.78 -6.55 -4.82
N ALA A 203 -19.11 -6.58 -4.88
CA ALA A 203 -19.92 -6.71 -3.67
C ALA A 203 -19.64 -8.05 -3.00
N SER A 204 -19.62 -8.06 -1.67
CA SER A 204 -19.46 -9.30 -0.90
C SER A 204 -20.60 -10.27 -1.13
N ASP A 205 -20.27 -11.52 -1.46
CA ASP A 205 -21.17 -12.65 -1.24
C ASP A 205 -21.08 -13.08 0.23
N LYS A 206 -22.05 -12.61 1.02
CA LYS A 206 -22.13 -12.88 2.46
C LYS A 206 -22.44 -14.34 2.80
N THR A 207 -22.73 -15.17 1.80
CA THR A 207 -23.06 -16.59 1.96
C THR A 207 -21.88 -17.52 1.66
N ASN A 208 -20.78 -17.01 1.10
CA ASN A 208 -19.65 -17.81 0.66
C ASN A 208 -18.35 -17.39 1.36
N PHE A 209 -17.93 -18.19 2.35
CA PHE A 209 -16.68 -17.96 3.08
C PHE A 209 -15.40 -18.10 2.23
N LYS A 210 -15.46 -18.85 1.11
CA LYS A 210 -14.32 -18.95 0.20
C LYS A 210 -14.18 -17.71 -0.68
N ASP A 211 -15.12 -16.78 -0.59
CA ASP A 211 -15.06 -15.57 -1.37
C ASP A 211 -14.06 -14.58 -0.74
N TYR A 212 -12.83 -14.62 -1.27
CA TYR A 212 -11.76 -13.67 -0.97
C TYR A 212 -12.20 -12.20 -1.11
N GLN A 213 -13.25 -11.95 -1.91
CA GLN A 213 -13.88 -10.64 -2.10
C GLN A 213 -14.39 -10.07 -0.77
N THR A 214 -14.91 -10.90 0.16
CA THR A 214 -15.53 -10.41 1.40
C THR A 214 -14.52 -10.05 2.50
N TYR A 215 -13.34 -10.68 2.51
CA TYR A 215 -12.34 -10.45 3.57
C TYR A 215 -11.79 -9.02 3.55
N TYR A 216 -11.77 -8.35 2.40
CA TYR A 216 -11.19 -7.02 2.24
C TYR A 216 -12.23 -5.94 1.87
N GLN A 217 -13.52 -6.10 2.21
CA GLN A 217 -14.55 -5.10 1.86
C GLN A 217 -14.35 -3.72 2.52
N PHE A 218 -13.58 -3.66 3.61
CA PHE A 218 -13.15 -2.38 4.19
C PHE A 218 -12.02 -1.72 3.39
N ALA A 219 -11.29 -2.48 2.57
CA ALA A 219 -10.08 -2.01 1.90
C ALA A 219 -10.33 -0.89 0.87
N PRO A 220 -11.37 -0.95 0.01
CA PRO A 220 -11.71 0.14 -0.90
C PRO A 220 -11.99 1.48 -0.21
N PRO A 221 -12.88 1.60 0.81
CA PRO A 221 -13.14 2.89 1.45
C PRO A 221 -11.92 3.45 2.22
N TYR A 222 -11.04 2.59 2.78
CA TYR A 222 -9.77 3.07 3.35
C TYR A 222 -8.85 3.67 2.29
N ARG A 223 -8.67 3.00 1.14
CA ARG A 223 -7.84 3.52 0.04
C ARG A 223 -8.37 4.84 -0.50
N LEU A 224 -9.70 4.97 -0.65
CA LEU A 224 -10.29 6.26 -1.05
C LEU A 224 -10.01 7.36 -0.01
N LYS A 225 -10.12 7.05 1.29
CA LYS A 225 -9.83 8.04 2.33
C LYS A 225 -8.36 8.47 2.33
N LEU A 226 -7.43 7.55 2.09
CA LEU A 226 -6.01 7.88 1.89
C LEU A 226 -5.84 8.82 0.69
N ALA A 227 -6.46 8.49 -0.44
CA ALA A 227 -6.37 9.29 -1.65
C ALA A 227 -6.87 10.73 -1.43
N GLN A 228 -7.98 10.91 -0.71
CA GLN A 228 -8.54 12.23 -0.36
C GLN A 228 -7.55 13.09 0.44
N VAL A 229 -6.92 12.50 1.47
CA VAL A 229 -5.93 13.22 2.29
C VAL A 229 -4.70 13.54 1.46
N LEU A 230 -4.15 12.58 0.72
CA LEU A 230 -2.98 12.79 -0.13
C LEU A 230 -3.23 13.83 -1.22
N ALA A 231 -4.39 13.80 -1.87
CA ALA A 231 -4.77 14.78 -2.90
C ALA A 231 -4.81 16.20 -2.35
N THR A 232 -5.38 16.38 -1.15
CA THR A 232 -5.38 17.67 -0.46
C THR A 232 -3.95 18.16 -0.21
N GLU A 233 -3.07 17.29 0.29
CA GLU A 233 -1.70 17.65 0.65
C GLU A 233 -0.79 17.88 -0.55
N PHE A 234 -1.07 17.23 -1.69
CA PHE A 234 -0.33 17.44 -2.93
C PHE A 234 -0.93 18.53 -3.83
N GLY A 235 -2.14 19.01 -3.54
CA GLY A 235 -2.87 19.91 -4.42
C GLY A 235 -3.26 19.23 -5.73
N ALA A 236 -3.82 18.03 -5.63
CA ALA A 236 -4.35 17.22 -6.72
C ALA A 236 -5.86 17.05 -6.56
N LYS A 237 -6.54 16.57 -7.60
CA LYS A 237 -7.90 16.03 -7.45
C LYS A 237 -7.82 14.63 -6.82
N ASP A 238 -8.77 14.30 -5.94
CA ASP A 238 -8.83 12.97 -5.32
C ASP A 238 -9.41 11.89 -6.25
N GLY A 239 -10.11 12.31 -7.31
CA GLY A 239 -10.80 11.43 -8.24
C GLY A 239 -11.89 10.60 -7.57
N SER A 240 -12.55 11.12 -6.52
CA SER A 240 -13.53 10.37 -5.72
C SER A 240 -14.68 9.81 -6.56
N SER A 241 -15.24 10.59 -7.48
CA SER A 241 -16.36 10.17 -8.33
C SER A 241 -15.94 9.07 -9.29
N GLU A 242 -14.82 9.26 -9.97
CA GLU A 242 -14.25 8.30 -10.93
C GLU A 242 -13.78 7.02 -10.23
N SER A 243 -13.25 7.14 -9.01
CA SER A 243 -12.86 6.00 -8.18
C SER A 243 -14.06 5.14 -7.81
N LYS A 244 -15.19 5.75 -7.41
CA LYS A 244 -16.43 5.03 -7.11
C LYS A 244 -17.05 4.40 -8.35
N ALA A 245 -16.96 5.07 -9.50
CA ALA A 245 -17.41 4.50 -10.77
C ALA A 245 -16.58 3.26 -11.17
N ALA A 246 -15.26 3.29 -10.96
CA ALA A 246 -14.39 2.16 -11.23
C ALA A 246 -14.53 1.03 -10.19
N CYS A 247 -14.73 1.40 -8.92
CA CYS A 247 -14.80 0.50 -7.78
C CYS A 247 -15.97 0.91 -6.86
N PRO A 248 -17.19 0.38 -7.08
CA PRO A 248 -18.37 0.79 -6.33
C PRO A 248 -18.25 0.62 -4.81
N GLN A 249 -17.43 -0.33 -4.33
CA GLN A 249 -17.18 -0.53 -2.89
C GLN A 249 -16.52 0.68 -2.22
N MET A 250 -15.86 1.57 -2.97
CA MET A 250 -15.33 2.82 -2.43
C MET A 250 -16.44 3.82 -2.02
N ALA A 251 -17.70 3.60 -2.43
CA ALA A 251 -18.82 4.42 -2.00
C ALA A 251 -19.31 4.08 -0.58
N LEU A 252 -18.92 2.92 -0.03
CA LEU A 252 -19.25 2.53 1.33
C LEU A 252 -18.52 3.43 2.35
N SER A 253 -19.08 3.56 3.55
CA SER A 253 -18.31 4.05 4.68
C SER A 253 -17.33 2.96 5.14
N ILE A 254 -16.25 3.37 5.79
CA ILE A 254 -15.31 2.45 6.46
C ILE A 254 -16.07 1.53 7.43
N GLU A 255 -17.02 2.08 8.19
CA GLU A 255 -17.84 1.32 9.13
C GLU A 255 -18.70 0.26 8.42
N GLN A 256 -19.31 0.62 7.30
CA GLN A 256 -20.12 -0.30 6.51
C GLN A 256 -19.27 -1.43 5.94
N GLY A 257 -18.12 -1.12 5.33
CA GLY A 257 -17.20 -2.13 4.81
C GLY A 257 -16.71 -3.11 5.90
N TRP A 258 -16.48 -2.62 7.11
CA TRP A 258 -16.19 -3.47 8.27
C TRP A 258 -17.37 -4.32 8.74
N ASN A 259 -18.58 -3.75 8.78
CA ASN A 259 -19.78 -4.50 9.13
C ASN A 259 -20.04 -5.63 8.13
N ASP A 260 -19.80 -5.38 6.84
CA ASP A 260 -19.90 -6.40 5.79
C ASP A 260 -18.83 -7.48 5.92
N HIS A 261 -17.58 -7.11 6.21
CA HIS A 261 -16.53 -8.08 6.56
C HIS A 261 -16.92 -8.97 7.75
N CYS A 262 -17.47 -8.37 8.81
CA CYS A 262 -17.88 -9.08 10.03
C CYS A 262 -19.24 -9.80 9.93
N ALA A 263 -19.98 -9.59 8.84
CA ALA A 263 -21.23 -10.29 8.59
C ALA A 263 -21.00 -11.76 8.22
N VAL A 264 -19.85 -12.11 7.65
CA VAL A 264 -19.48 -13.49 7.32
C VAL A 264 -19.24 -14.29 8.60
N PRO A 265 -19.98 -15.39 8.85
CA PRO A 265 -19.92 -16.16 10.09
C PRO A 265 -18.51 -16.59 10.50
N GLU A 266 -17.70 -17.03 9.55
CA GLU A 266 -16.34 -17.50 9.81
C GLU A 266 -15.37 -16.35 10.09
N HIS A 267 -15.53 -15.18 9.45
CA HIS A 267 -14.77 -13.98 9.81
C HIS A 267 -15.17 -13.49 11.20
N ARG A 268 -16.46 -13.55 11.56
CA ARG A 268 -16.93 -13.27 12.92
C ARG A 268 -16.28 -14.15 13.98
N ASN A 269 -16.15 -15.45 13.67
CA ASN A 269 -15.61 -16.42 14.62
C ASN A 269 -14.08 -16.36 14.73
N ARG A 270 -13.38 -16.03 13.64
CA ARG A 270 -11.91 -16.02 13.57
C ARG A 270 -11.28 -14.66 13.77
N SER A 271 -11.98 -13.59 13.43
CA SER A 271 -11.50 -12.22 13.62
C SER A 271 -12.04 -11.68 14.94
N PRO A 272 -11.17 -11.40 15.92
CA PRO A 272 -11.58 -10.70 17.13
C PRO A 272 -12.21 -9.33 16.84
N THR A 273 -11.86 -8.72 15.69
CA THR A 273 -12.43 -7.45 15.18
C THR A 273 -13.92 -7.48 14.89
N CYS A 274 -14.47 -8.69 14.83
CA CYS A 274 -15.86 -8.93 14.53
C CYS A 274 -16.64 -9.44 15.74
N LYS A 275 -15.95 -9.67 16.87
CA LYS A 275 -16.55 -10.02 18.15
C LYS A 275 -16.82 -8.71 18.89
N LYS A 276 -18.04 -8.21 18.74
CA LYS A 276 -18.56 -7.11 19.57
C LYS A 276 -18.66 -7.54 21.03
#